data_AF-A0A562M965-F1
#
_entry.id   AF-A0A562M965-F1
#
_cell.length_a   1.000
_cell.length_b   1.000
_cell.length_c   1.000
_cell.angle_alpha   90.00
_cell.angle_beta   90.00
_cell.angle_gamma   90.00
#
_symmetry.space_group_name_H-M   'P 1'
#
loop_
_entity.id
_entity.type
_entity.pdbx_description
1 polymer ?
#
loop_
_entity_poly.entity_id
_entity_poly.type
_entity_poly.pdbx_seq_one_letter_code
_entity_poly.pdbx_strand_id
1 'polypeptide(L)'
;MNRILALQFAFDRLIYDVHKADYDPIKEIETFWNRYALDTISDNILELLGTYVNDEMQKDWSYIDEEMYEFATELYRVLIAYCVANYRHIALSKLELSAKAKERIAKKLEMSKKIVDFFCRLSK
;
A
#
# COMPACT_ATOMS: atom_id res chain seq x y z
N MET A 1 6.41 10.00 -23.54
CA MET A 1 6.57 8.56 -23.23
C MET A 1 5.18 7.99 -23.01
N ASN A 2 4.84 6.84 -23.60
CA ASN A 2 3.53 6.20 -23.40
C ASN A 2 3.34 5.90 -21.89
N ARG A 3 2.21 6.29 -21.28
CA ARG A 3 1.94 6.15 -19.84
C ARG A 3 2.09 4.71 -19.35
N ILE A 4 1.69 3.74 -20.17
CA ILE A 4 1.83 2.31 -19.86
C ILE A 4 3.31 1.91 -19.78
N LEU A 5 4.16 2.43 -20.68
CA LEU A 5 5.60 2.17 -20.64
C LEU A 5 6.27 2.86 -19.44
N ALA A 6 5.81 4.05 -19.05
CA ALA A 6 6.28 4.74 -17.85
C ALA A 6 5.97 3.93 -16.58
N LEU A 7 4.76 3.37 -16.51
CA LEU A 7 4.33 2.50 -15.44
C LEU A 7 5.19 1.23 -15.41
N GLN A 8 5.28 0.51 -16.52
CA GLN A 8 6.10 -0.70 -16.62
C GLN A 8 7.55 -0.44 -16.18
N PHE A 9 8.15 0.65 -16.66
CA PHE A 9 9.49 1.04 -16.23
C PHE A 9 9.59 1.31 -14.72
N ALA A 10 8.60 1.98 -14.12
CA ALA A 10 8.57 2.21 -12.68
C ALA A 10 8.55 0.88 -11.91
N PHE A 11 7.71 -0.08 -12.32
CA PHE A 11 7.63 -1.40 -11.72
C PHE A 11 8.94 -2.19 -11.88
N ASP A 12 9.51 -2.23 -13.08
CA ASP A 12 10.79 -2.91 -13.34
C ASP A 12 11.93 -2.30 -12.51
N ARG A 13 11.94 -0.97 -12.38
CA ARG A 13 12.90 -0.26 -11.55
C ARG A 13 12.76 -0.62 -10.07
N LEU A 14 11.55 -0.75 -9.54
CA LEU A 14 11.33 -1.17 -8.16
C LEU A 14 11.90 -2.56 -7.89
N ILE A 15 11.72 -3.49 -8.83
CA ILE A 15 12.30 -4.84 -8.74
C ILE A 15 13.82 -4.76 -8.76
N TYR A 16 14.39 -3.98 -9.67
CA TYR A 16 15.83 -3.76 -9.73
C TYR A 16 16.40 -3.17 -8.43
N ASP A 17 15.72 -2.19 -7.84
CA ASP A 17 16.18 -1.48 -6.65
C ASP A 17 16.38 -2.43 -5.45
N VAL A 18 15.59 -3.52 -5.34
CA VAL A 18 15.73 -4.55 -4.30
C VAL A 18 17.10 -5.23 -4.31
N HIS A 19 17.72 -5.35 -5.48
CA HIS A 19 19.01 -6.02 -5.67
C HIS A 19 20.20 -5.12 -5.34
N LYS A 20 19.99 -3.83 -5.07
CA LYS A 20 21.06 -2.92 -4.68
C LYS A 20 21.57 -3.26 -3.29
N ALA A 21 22.88 -3.07 -3.09
CA ALA A 21 23.54 -3.37 -1.83
C ALA A 21 23.04 -2.49 -0.66
N ASP A 22 22.55 -1.29 -0.96
CA ASP A 22 22.03 -0.30 -0.02
C ASP A 22 20.49 -0.36 0.13
N TYR A 23 19.82 -1.35 -0.46
CA TYR A 23 18.38 -1.49 -0.33
C TYR A 23 17.98 -1.87 1.10
N ASP A 24 17.23 -0.98 1.75
CA ASP A 24 16.67 -1.15 3.09
C ASP A 24 15.14 -1.32 3.05
N PRO A 25 14.61 -2.55 3.16
CA PRO A 25 13.16 -2.77 3.16
C PRO A 25 12.46 -2.16 4.38
N ILE A 26 13.16 -1.95 5.51
CA ILE A 26 12.56 -1.35 6.71
C ILE A 26 12.21 0.11 6.44
N LYS A 27 13.13 0.85 5.82
CA LYS A 27 12.92 2.24 5.44
C LYS A 27 11.75 2.43 4.48
N GLU A 28 11.58 1.53 3.52
CA GLU A 28 10.45 1.56 2.58
C GLU A 28 9.11 1.33 3.30
N ILE A 29 9.08 0.38 4.23
CA ILE A 29 7.91 0.11 5.08
C ILE A 29 7.58 1.33 5.95
N GLU A 30 8.57 1.91 6.63
CA GLU A 30 8.39 3.11 7.47
C GLU A 30 7.88 4.30 6.66
N THR A 31 8.46 4.54 5.48
CA THR A 31 8.07 5.63 4.58
C THR A 31 6.60 5.52 4.23
N PHE A 32 6.15 4.32 3.82
CA PHE A 32 4.75 4.08 3.47
C PHE A 32 3.80 4.32 4.64
N TRP A 33 4.07 3.74 5.81
CA TRP A 33 3.19 3.88 6.99
C TRP A 33 3.19 5.27 7.60
N ASN A 34 4.27 6.03 7.42
CA ASN A 34 4.32 7.43 7.84
C ASN A 34 3.56 8.35 6.88
N ARG A 35 3.49 7.98 5.59
CA ARG A 35 2.77 8.75 4.56
C ARG A 35 1.27 8.51 4.60
N TYR A 36 0.83 7.25 4.56
CA TYR A 36 -0.58 6.92 4.37
C TYR A 36 -1.27 6.49 5.66
N ALA A 37 -2.46 7.04 5.90
CA ALA A 37 -3.35 6.55 6.94
C ALA A 37 -4.17 5.35 6.41
N LEU A 38 -4.57 4.44 7.30
CA LEU A 38 -5.24 3.18 6.91
C LEU A 38 -6.59 3.39 6.21
N ASP A 39 -7.31 4.44 6.56
CA ASP A 39 -8.51 4.91 5.86
C ASP A 39 -8.16 5.29 4.41
N THR A 40 -7.17 6.16 4.20
CA THR A 40 -6.69 6.51 2.85
C THR A 40 -6.26 5.28 2.05
N ILE A 41 -5.53 4.34 2.67
CA ILE A 41 -5.14 3.09 2.01
C ILE A 41 -6.37 2.29 1.59
N SER A 42 -7.37 2.18 2.48
CA SER A 42 -8.59 1.42 2.20
C SER A 42 -9.39 2.06 1.06
N ASP A 43 -9.57 3.37 1.10
CA ASP A 43 -10.35 4.13 0.11
C ASP A 43 -9.68 4.04 -1.26
N ASN A 44 -8.36 4.26 -1.33
CA ASN A 44 -7.61 4.18 -2.59
C ASN A 44 -7.59 2.75 -3.17
N ILE A 45 -7.51 1.71 -2.33
CA ILE A 45 -7.61 0.32 -2.80
C ILE A 45 -9.01 0.03 -3.36
N LEU A 46 -10.07 0.51 -2.69
CA LEU A 46 -11.43 0.33 -3.18
C LEU A 46 -11.66 1.08 -4.50
N GLU A 47 -11.08 2.26 -4.67
CA GLU A 47 -11.09 2.99 -5.93
C GLU A 47 -10.37 2.21 -7.04
N LEU A 48 -9.15 1.73 -6.78
CA LEU A 48 -8.40 0.88 -7.71
C LEU A 48 -9.18 -0.39 -8.10
N LEU A 49 -9.80 -1.08 -7.14
CA LEU A 49 -10.59 -2.28 -7.43
C LEU A 49 -11.91 -1.97 -8.13
N GLY A 50 -12.57 -0.86 -7.77
CA GLY A 50 -13.82 -0.41 -8.37
C GLY A 50 -13.66 -0.06 -9.84
N THR A 51 -12.52 0.54 -10.23
CA THR A 51 -12.21 0.77 -11.66
C THR A 51 -12.06 -0.51 -12.45
N TYR A 52 -11.62 -1.61 -11.82
CA TYR A 52 -11.48 -2.92 -12.48
C TYR A 52 -12.81 -3.68 -12.57
N VAL A 53 -13.66 -3.60 -11.54
CA VAL A 53 -14.93 -4.34 -11.48
C VAL A 53 -16.00 -3.70 -12.37
N ASN A 54 -16.02 -2.38 -12.49
CA ASN A 54 -17.03 -1.66 -13.28
C ASN A 54 -16.57 -1.48 -14.74
N ASP A 55 -16.41 -2.59 -15.48
CA ASP A 55 -15.99 -2.65 -16.90
C ASP A 55 -16.81 -1.74 -17.85
N GLU A 56 -17.99 -1.25 -17.40
CA GLU A 56 -18.82 -0.26 -18.10
C GLU A 56 -18.25 1.17 -18.04
N MET A 57 -17.36 1.45 -17.08
CA MET A 57 -16.54 2.65 -17.11
C MET A 57 -15.30 2.36 -17.95
N GLN A 58 -15.49 2.35 -19.28
CA GLN A 58 -14.50 2.91 -20.20
C GLN A 58 -14.31 4.42 -19.88
N LYS A 59 -14.08 4.78 -18.61
CA LYS A 59 -13.34 5.98 -18.29
C LYS A 59 -11.99 5.72 -18.88
N ASP A 60 -11.80 6.34 -20.04
CA ASP A 60 -10.52 6.56 -20.67
C ASP A 60 -9.43 6.52 -19.58
N TRP A 61 -8.56 5.51 -19.64
CA TRP A 61 -7.44 5.33 -18.69
C TRP A 61 -6.54 6.58 -18.64
N SER A 62 -6.78 7.56 -19.53
CA SER A 62 -6.31 8.93 -19.47
C SER A 62 -6.67 9.67 -18.17
N TYR A 63 -7.70 9.25 -17.43
CA TYR A 63 -8.21 9.90 -16.22
C TYR A 63 -7.86 9.19 -14.91
N ILE A 64 -7.01 8.15 -14.94
CA ILE A 64 -6.37 7.72 -13.68
C ILE A 64 -5.48 8.88 -13.25
N ASP A 65 -5.83 9.45 -12.10
CA ASP A 65 -5.15 10.58 -11.52
C ASP A 65 -3.68 10.24 -11.22
N GLU A 66 -2.79 11.22 -11.35
CA GLU A 66 -1.35 11.04 -11.08
C GLU A 66 -1.13 10.56 -9.64
N GLU A 67 -1.99 10.99 -8.71
CA GLU A 67 -2.01 10.56 -7.32
C GLU A 67 -2.32 9.05 -7.18
N MET A 68 -3.21 8.49 -7.99
CA MET A 68 -3.52 7.06 -7.96
C MET A 68 -2.39 6.19 -8.52
N TYR A 69 -1.71 6.68 -9.56
CA TYR A 69 -0.49 6.01 -10.06
C TYR A 69 0.63 6.02 -9.04
N GLU A 70 0.83 7.16 -8.36
CA GLU A 70 1.81 7.27 -7.28
C GLU A 70 1.46 6.30 -6.14
N PHE A 71 0.21 6.31 -5.68
CA PHE A 71 -0.26 5.39 -4.65
C PHE A 71 -0.05 3.91 -5.03
N ALA A 72 -0.42 3.50 -6.25
CA ALA A 72 -0.24 2.12 -6.70
C ALA A 72 1.25 1.72 -6.74
N THR A 73 2.12 2.64 -7.16
CA THR A 73 3.57 2.43 -7.19
C THR A 73 4.14 2.29 -5.78
N GLU A 74 3.72 3.12 -4.83
CA GLU A 74 4.16 3.05 -3.45
C GLU A 74 3.60 1.83 -2.70
N LEU A 75 2.35 1.45 -2.99
CA LEU A 75 1.75 0.22 -2.50
C LEU A 75 2.54 -1.00 -2.98
N TYR A 76 2.90 -1.05 -4.27
CA TYR A 76 3.71 -2.14 -4.80
C TYR A 76 5.11 -2.18 -4.16
N ARG A 77 5.74 -1.01 -3.98
CA ARG A 77 7.04 -0.89 -3.32
C ARG A 77 7.01 -1.44 -1.90
N VAL A 78 6.00 -1.09 -1.09
CA VAL A 78 5.91 -1.58 0.30
C VAL A 78 5.61 -3.08 0.36
N LEU A 79 4.81 -3.62 -0.57
CA LEU A 79 4.56 -5.06 -0.65
C LEU A 79 5.84 -5.84 -0.96
N ILE A 80 6.63 -5.37 -1.93
CA ILE A 80 7.96 -5.92 -2.21
C ILE A 80 8.84 -5.84 -0.95
N ALA A 81 8.87 -4.69 -0.27
CA ALA A 81 9.69 -4.50 0.92
C ALA A 81 9.32 -5.50 2.02
N TYR A 82 8.03 -5.77 2.25
CA TYR A 82 7.57 -6.81 3.17
C TYR A 82 8.03 -8.21 2.75
N CYS A 83 7.92 -8.56 1.46
CA CYS A 83 8.41 -9.84 0.95
C CYS A 83 9.93 -9.99 1.16
N VAL A 84 10.70 -8.94 0.90
CA VAL A 84 12.15 -8.92 1.06
C VAL A 84 12.55 -9.00 2.52
N ALA A 85 11.90 -8.24 3.41
CA ALA A 85 12.13 -8.30 4.84
C ALA A 85 11.88 -9.71 5.38
N ASN A 86 10.78 -10.35 4.94
CA ASN A 86 10.47 -11.73 5.30
C ASN A 86 11.53 -12.72 4.77
N TYR A 87 11.90 -12.61 3.49
CA TYR A 87 12.91 -13.47 2.86
C TYR A 87 14.29 -13.34 3.53
N ARG A 88 14.68 -12.12 3.92
CA ARG A 88 15.94 -11.83 4.62
C ARG A 88 15.84 -12.04 6.14
N HIS A 89 14.71 -12.52 6.65
CA HIS A 89 14.44 -12.70 8.09
C HIS A 89 14.70 -11.45 8.94
N ILE A 90 14.40 -10.26 8.39
CA ILE A 90 14.56 -8.99 9.09
C ILE A 90 13.41 -8.81 10.07
N ALA A 91 13.74 -8.59 11.35
CA ALA A 91 12.76 -8.36 12.38
C ALA A 91 12.05 -7.00 12.20
N LEU A 92 10.75 -7.05 11.94
CA LEU A 92 9.89 -5.86 11.83
C LEU A 92 9.66 -5.14 13.18
N SER A 93 10.10 -5.73 14.29
CA SER A 93 10.08 -5.08 15.61
C SER A 93 10.94 -3.81 15.65
N LYS A 94 11.83 -3.63 14.66
CA LYS A 94 12.68 -2.44 14.51
C LYS A 94 11.99 -1.28 13.79
N LEU A 95 10.74 -1.41 13.37
CA LEU A 95 10.02 -0.35 12.67
C LEU A 95 9.84 0.89 13.56
N GLU A 96 10.43 2.00 13.15
CA GLU A 96 10.31 3.30 13.77
C GLU A 96 9.20 4.12 13.12
N LEU A 97 7.96 3.77 13.43
CA LEU A 97 6.82 4.57 13.00
C LEU A 97 6.72 5.87 13.82
N SER A 98 6.34 6.95 13.14
CA SER A 98 6.03 8.23 13.78
C SER A 98 4.92 8.10 14.81
N ALA A 99 4.93 8.95 15.84
CA ALA A 99 3.87 8.94 16.88
C ALA A 99 2.47 9.07 16.26
N LYS A 100 2.34 9.94 15.25
CA LYS A 100 1.11 10.16 14.49
C LYS A 100 0.65 8.89 13.75
N ALA A 101 1.57 8.17 13.10
CA ALA A 101 1.25 6.91 12.43
C ALA A 101 0.80 5.85 13.44
N LYS A 102 1.51 5.70 14.56
CA LYS A 102 1.17 4.76 15.64
C LYS A 102 -0.24 5.00 16.19
N GLU A 103 -0.59 6.24 16.48
CA GLU A 103 -1.92 6.62 16.98
C GLU A 103 -3.03 6.28 15.98
N ARG A 104 -2.83 6.64 14.70
CA ARG A 104 -3.80 6.36 13.62
C ARG A 104 -4.03 4.85 13.46
N ILE A 105 -2.95 4.06 13.47
CA ILE A 105 -3.02 2.59 13.35
C ILE A 105 -3.78 2.01 14.54
N ALA A 106 -3.45 2.41 15.77
CA ALA A 106 -4.12 1.92 16.97
C ALA A 106 -5.63 2.20 16.95
N LYS A 107 -6.02 3.43 16.58
CA LYS A 107 -7.43 3.83 16.49
C LYS A 107 -8.20 3.01 15.45
N LYS A 108 -7.61 2.79 14.26
CA LYS A 108 -8.23 1.99 13.21
C LYS A 108 -8.38 0.53 13.62
N LEU A 109 -7.36 -0.04 14.28
CA LEU A 109 -7.40 -1.41 14.79
C LEU A 109 -8.53 -1.61 15.82
N GLU A 110 -8.71 -0.66 16.73
CA GLU A 110 -9.81 -0.71 17.69
C GLU A 110 -11.18 -0.69 16.98
N MET A 111 -11.32 0.17 15.97
CA MET A 111 -12.58 0.31 15.23
C MET A 111 -12.88 -0.90 14.34
N SER A 112 -11.88 -1.45 13.65
CA SER A 112 -12.06 -2.65 12.82
C SER A 112 -12.44 -3.86 13.68
N LYS A 113 -11.82 -4.00 14.87
CA LYS A 113 -12.20 -5.03 15.84
C LYS A 113 -13.67 -4.91 16.25
N LYS A 114 -14.15 -3.70 16.58
CA LYS A 114 -15.56 -3.48 16.93
C LYS A 114 -16.52 -3.89 15.81
N ILE A 115 -16.17 -3.59 14.56
CA ILE A 115 -16.97 -3.96 13.39
C ILE A 115 -17.01 -5.48 13.23
N VAL A 116 -15.85 -6.15 13.27
CA VAL A 116 -15.77 -7.62 13.17
C VAL A 116 -16.56 -8.28 14.30
N ASP A 117 -16.37 -7.84 15.56
CA ASP A 117 -17.07 -8.37 16.71
C ASP A 117 -18.60 -8.20 16.59
N PHE A 118 -19.07 -7.08 16.01
CA PHE A 118 -20.49 -6.86 15.74
C PHE A 118 -21.05 -7.87 14.74
N PHE A 119 -20.41 -8.04 13.58
CA PHE A 119 -20.88 -8.98 12.57
C PHE A 119 -20.79 -10.44 13.03
N CYS A 120 -19.75 -10.80 13.78
CA CYS A 120 -19.63 -12.13 14.39
C CYS A 120 -20.72 -12.44 15.43
N ARG A 121 -21.35 -11.41 16.03
CA ARG A 121 -22.51 -11.61 16.91
C ARG A 121 -23.80 -11.82 16.13
N LEU A 122 -23.94 -11.18 14.97
CA LEU A 122 -25.12 -11.32 14.10
C LEU A 122 -25.16 -12.64 13.33
N SER A 123 -24.00 -13.27 13.13
CA SER A 123 -23.88 -14.56 12.45
C SER A 123 -24.02 -15.78 13.37
N LYS A 124 -24.35 -15.56 14.65
CA LYS A 124 -24.69 -16.60 15.63
C LYS A 124 -26.18 -16.59 15.91
#